data_AF-A0AAW0B819-F1
#
_entry.id   AF-A0AAW0B819-F1
#
_cell.length_a   1.000
_cell.length_b   1.000
_cell.length_c   1.000
_cell.angle_alpha   90.00
_cell.angle_beta   90.00
_cell.angle_gamma   90.00
#
_symmetry.space_group_name_H-M   'P 1'
#
loop_
_entity.id
_entity.type
_entity.pdbx_description
1 polymer ?
#
loop_
_entity_poly.entity_id
_entity_poly.type
_entity_poly.pdbx_seq_one_letter_code
_entity_poly.pdbx_strand_id
1 'polypeptide(L)'
;KLNNENYEIWRILMEAVFTRRNVRLGITAMPTTGPNSKAVKDWNRQSAEARAEMILSVEVDQLAHMTAITTYEVWQELERVHRSHGFATKMTLRRKFMLMRQ
;
A
#
# COMPACT_ATOMS: atom_id res chain seq x y z
N LYS A 1 10.93 -0.19 -4.81
CA LYS A 1 9.66 -0.22 -5.57
C LYS A 1 8.97 -1.55 -5.29
N LEU A 2 7.64 -1.63 -5.29
CA LEU A 2 6.91 -2.89 -5.10
C LEU A 2 7.13 -3.84 -6.27
N ASN A 3 7.41 -5.10 -5.97
CA ASN A 3 7.42 -6.23 -6.89
C ASN A 3 6.74 -7.45 -6.22
N ASN A 4 6.70 -8.57 -6.93
CA ASN A 4 6.01 -9.80 -6.47
C ASN A 4 6.61 -10.47 -5.23
N GLU A 5 7.82 -10.08 -4.80
CA GLU A 5 8.53 -10.76 -3.70
C GLU A 5 8.68 -9.90 -2.46
N ASN A 6 8.56 -8.57 -2.59
CA ASN A 6 8.97 -7.63 -1.55
C ASN A 6 7.81 -6.91 -0.86
N TYR A 7 6.57 -7.35 -1.06
CA TYR A 7 5.38 -6.67 -0.54
C TYR A 7 5.47 -6.32 0.96
N GLU A 8 5.92 -7.24 1.81
CA GLU A 8 6.03 -7.00 3.26
C GLU A 8 7.02 -5.86 3.59
N ILE A 9 8.14 -5.78 2.86
CA ILE A 9 9.14 -4.71 3.03
C ILE A 9 8.59 -3.41 2.48
N TRP A 10 7.98 -3.46 1.29
CA TRP A 10 7.36 -2.31 0.64
C TRP A 10 6.26 -1.70 1.51
N ARG A 11 5.45 -2.53 2.15
CA ARG A 11 4.40 -2.13 3.09
C ARG A 11 4.95 -1.26 4.22
N ILE A 12 6.02 -1.73 4.89
CA ILE A 12 6.68 -1.00 5.99
C ILE A 12 7.23 0.34 5.48
N LEU A 13 7.88 0.34 4.31
CA LEU A 13 8.41 1.56 3.70
C LEU A 13 7.28 2.57 3.39
N MET A 14 6.13 2.11 2.92
CA MET A 14 5.00 2.98 2.62
C MET A 14 4.33 3.54 3.87
N GLU A 15 4.21 2.76 4.95
CA GLU A 15 3.75 3.25 6.25
C GLU A 15 4.64 4.42 6.75
N ALA A 16 5.96 4.32 6.53
CA ALA A 16 6.89 5.41 6.83
C ALA A 16 6.72 6.63 5.91
N VAL A 17 6.49 6.42 4.61
CA VAL A 17 6.23 7.52 3.64
C VAL A 17 4.96 8.29 4.02
N PHE A 18 3.88 7.59 4.34
CA PHE A 18 2.63 8.21 4.74
C PHE A 18 2.76 9.02 6.02
N THR A 19 3.46 8.46 7.02
CA THR A 19 3.77 9.16 8.26
C THR A 19 4.56 10.44 7.99
N ARG A 20 5.65 10.36 7.20
CA ARG A 20 6.51 11.50 6.88
C ARG A 20 5.77 12.62 6.14
N ARG A 21 4.84 12.27 5.24
CA ARG A 21 4.07 13.22 4.46
C ARG A 21 2.78 13.68 5.15
N ASN A 22 2.49 13.14 6.33
CA ASN A 22 1.24 13.37 7.06
C ASN A 22 -0.01 13.12 6.19
N VAL A 23 0.07 12.10 5.33
CA VAL A 23 -1.04 11.65 4.49
C VAL A 23 -1.60 10.37 5.07
N ARG A 24 -2.92 10.17 4.91
CA ARG A 24 -3.61 8.99 5.44
C ARG A 24 -3.98 8.06 4.32
N LEU A 25 -4.01 6.77 4.62
CA LEU A 25 -4.47 5.72 3.71
C LEU A 25 -5.95 5.86 3.30
N GLY A 26 -6.69 6.84 3.83
CA GLY A 26 -8.13 6.97 3.57
C GLY A 26 -8.99 5.99 4.38
N ILE A 27 -8.43 5.37 5.43
CA ILE A 27 -9.15 4.44 6.34
C ILE A 27 -10.30 5.16 7.05
N THR A 28 -10.17 6.46 7.30
CA THR A 28 -11.23 7.28 7.86
C THR A 28 -12.25 7.61 6.77
N ALA A 29 -13.52 7.29 7.02
CA ALA A 29 -14.64 7.62 6.16
C ALA A 29 -14.59 9.08 5.71
N MET A 30 -14.96 9.33 4.46
CA MET A 30 -15.09 10.69 3.93
C MET A 30 -16.01 11.50 4.88
N PRO A 31 -15.62 12.73 5.26
CA PRO A 31 -16.47 13.56 6.10
C PRO A 31 -17.84 13.75 5.43
N THR A 32 -18.92 13.49 6.16
CA THR A 32 -20.31 13.69 5.68
C THR A 32 -20.74 15.17 5.69
N THR A 33 -19.84 16.07 6.07
CA THR A 33 -20.03 17.51 5.92
C THR A 33 -20.20 17.85 4.43
N GLY A 34 -20.97 18.89 4.08
CA GLY A 34 -21.27 19.22 2.69
C GLY A 34 -20.02 19.23 1.77
N PRO A 35 -20.20 18.95 0.45
CA PRO A 35 -19.10 18.64 -0.48
C PRO A 35 -18.04 19.74 -0.62
N ASN A 36 -18.39 20.98 -0.27
CA ASN A 36 -17.48 22.13 -0.29
C ASN A 36 -16.82 22.45 1.05
N SER A 37 -17.06 21.64 2.07
CA SER A 37 -16.43 21.82 3.38
C SER A 37 -14.91 21.67 3.27
N LYS A 38 -14.20 22.42 4.11
CA LYS A 38 -12.73 22.31 4.21
C LYS A 38 -12.29 20.87 4.49
N ALA A 39 -13.03 20.16 5.33
CA ALA A 39 -12.76 18.77 5.69
C ALA A 39 -12.80 17.82 4.47
N VAL A 40 -13.81 17.94 3.60
CA VAL A 40 -13.92 17.11 2.38
C VAL A 40 -12.78 17.44 1.40
N LYS A 41 -12.46 18.72 1.21
CA LYS A 41 -11.36 19.14 0.34
C LYS A 41 -10.00 18.63 0.84
N ASP A 42 -9.74 18.76 2.14
CA ASP A 42 -8.51 18.27 2.77
C ASP A 42 -8.40 16.74 2.70
N TRP A 43 -9.52 16.02 2.90
CA TRP A 43 -9.56 14.57 2.75
C TRP A 43 -9.25 14.14 1.32
N ASN A 44 -9.87 14.77 0.31
CA ASN A 44 -9.62 14.46 -1.09
C ASN A 44 -8.16 14.71 -1.49
N ARG A 45 -7.58 15.82 -1.03
CA ARG A 45 -6.16 16.15 -1.27
C ARG A 45 -5.24 15.10 -0.65
N GLN A 46 -5.42 14.77 0.63
CA GLN A 46 -4.59 13.76 1.30
C GLN A 46 -4.71 12.39 0.65
N SER A 47 -5.93 11.99 0.25
CA SER A 47 -6.16 10.74 -0.46
C SER A 47 -5.45 10.74 -1.82
N ALA A 48 -5.54 11.82 -2.60
CA ALA A 48 -4.87 11.92 -3.89
C ALA A 48 -3.34 11.89 -3.76
N GLU A 49 -2.78 12.60 -2.76
CA GLU A 49 -1.34 12.58 -2.47
C GLU A 49 -0.87 11.18 -2.06
N ALA A 50 -1.59 10.49 -1.18
CA ALA A 50 -1.25 9.14 -0.76
C ALA A 50 -1.29 8.15 -1.96
N ARG A 51 -2.30 8.27 -2.84
CA ARG A 51 -2.40 7.46 -4.06
C ARG A 51 -1.23 7.71 -5.00
N ALA A 52 -0.85 8.97 -5.20
CA ALA A 52 0.28 9.33 -6.05
C ALA A 52 1.59 8.72 -5.52
N GLU A 53 1.84 8.80 -4.21
CA GLU A 53 3.02 8.18 -3.59
C GLU A 53 3.04 6.67 -3.77
N MET A 54 1.89 5.99 -3.62
CA MET A 54 1.81 4.56 -3.91
C MET A 54 2.18 4.28 -5.36
N ILE A 55 1.61 5.00 -6.34
CA ILE A 55 1.89 4.78 -7.77
C ILE A 55 3.38 4.98 -8.05
N LEU A 56 3.97 6.02 -7.47
CA LEU A 56 5.40 6.30 -7.57
C LEU A 56 6.28 5.28 -6.83
N SER A 57 5.71 4.41 -6.01
CA SER A 57 6.44 3.41 -5.23
C SER A 57 6.33 1.99 -5.78
N VAL A 58 5.58 1.75 -6.86
CA VAL A 58 5.43 0.42 -7.49
C VAL A 58 6.19 0.29 -8.82
N GLU A 59 6.45 -0.94 -9.24
CA GLU A 59 6.88 -1.29 -10.60
C GLU A 59 5.71 -1.26 -11.60
N VAL A 60 6.02 -1.19 -12.90
CA VAL A 60 5.02 -0.96 -13.96
C VAL A 60 4.00 -2.10 -14.08
N ASP A 61 4.45 -3.33 -13.88
CA ASP A 61 3.63 -4.55 -13.85
C ASP A 61 2.57 -4.53 -12.73
N GLN A 62 2.86 -3.84 -11.63
CA GLN A 62 1.95 -3.69 -10.49
C GLN A 62 0.89 -2.60 -10.70
N LEU A 63 1.05 -1.71 -11.71
CA LEU A 63 0.11 -0.62 -11.97
C LEU A 63 -1.29 -1.12 -12.34
N ALA A 64 -1.39 -2.34 -12.92
CA ALA A 64 -2.67 -2.98 -13.23
C ALA A 64 -3.55 -3.19 -11.98
N HIS A 65 -2.95 -3.25 -10.79
CA HIS A 65 -3.65 -3.41 -9.51
C HIS A 65 -4.01 -2.05 -8.85
N MET A 66 -3.77 -0.92 -9.51
CA MET A 66 -3.95 0.44 -8.95
C MET A 66 -5.15 1.20 -9.54
N THR A 67 -6.16 0.48 -10.01
CA THR A 67 -7.33 1.04 -10.71
C THR A 67 -8.38 1.64 -9.77
N ALA A 68 -8.35 1.30 -8.48
CA ALA A 68 -9.31 1.81 -7.53
C ALA A 68 -9.16 3.32 -7.26
N ILE A 69 -10.29 3.93 -6.88
CA ILE A 69 -10.40 5.38 -6.69
C ILE A 69 -9.74 5.79 -5.38
N THR A 70 -9.95 5.00 -4.31
CA THR A 70 -9.37 5.30 -3.01
C THR A 70 -8.03 4.61 -2.80
N THR A 71 -7.11 5.30 -2.13
CA THR A 71 -5.82 4.76 -1.72
C THR A 71 -5.96 3.50 -0.88
N TYR A 72 -7.00 3.43 -0.05
CA TYR A 72 -7.29 2.27 0.80
C TYR A 72 -7.65 1.04 -0.03
N GLU A 73 -8.54 1.18 -1.02
CA GLU A 73 -8.91 0.06 -1.90
C GLU A 73 -7.70 -0.45 -2.69
N VAL A 74 -6.86 0.45 -3.21
CA VAL A 74 -5.61 0.06 -3.87
C VAL A 74 -4.71 -0.71 -2.90
N TRP A 75 -4.60 -0.26 -1.66
CA TRP A 75 -3.80 -0.94 -0.64
C TRP A 75 -4.32 -2.35 -0.35
N GLN A 76 -5.64 -2.51 -0.21
CA GLN A 76 -6.28 -3.81 0.02
C GLN A 76 -6.08 -4.75 -1.18
N GLU A 77 -6.18 -4.25 -2.40
CA GLU A 77 -5.99 -5.06 -3.60
C GLU A 77 -4.53 -5.54 -3.71
N LEU A 78 -3.56 -4.67 -3.43
CA LEU A 78 -2.16 -5.06 -3.36
C LEU A 78 -1.91 -6.08 -2.24
N GLU A 79 -2.52 -5.89 -1.06
CA GLU A 79 -2.45 -6.89 0.01
C GLU A 79 -3.00 -8.24 -0.45
N ARG A 80 -4.14 -8.24 -1.14
CA ARG A 80 -4.80 -9.46 -1.64
C ARG A 80 -3.93 -10.21 -2.64
N VAL A 81 -3.33 -9.51 -3.60
CA VAL A 81 -2.49 -10.10 -4.66
C VAL A 81 -1.18 -10.66 -4.10
N HIS A 82 -0.58 -9.96 -3.13
CA HIS A 82 0.74 -10.32 -2.61
C HIS A 82 0.70 -11.18 -1.34
N ARG A 83 -0.44 -11.30 -0.64
CA ARG A 83 -0.56 -12.13 0.57
C ARG A 83 -0.25 -13.61 0.33
N SER A 84 -0.62 -14.17 -0.82
CA SER A 84 -0.29 -15.55 -1.19
C SER A 84 1.21 -15.74 -1.44
N HIS A 85 1.84 -14.78 -2.11
CA HIS A 85 3.27 -14.77 -2.41
C HIS A 85 4.12 -14.55 -1.15
N GLY A 86 3.69 -13.67 -0.24
CA GLY A 86 4.38 -13.44 1.04
C GLY A 86 4.47 -14.68 1.92
N PHE A 87 3.46 -15.56 1.89
CA PHE A 87 3.52 -16.85 2.58
C PHE A 87 4.56 -17.79 1.97
N ALA A 88 4.60 -17.88 0.63
CA ALA A 88 5.60 -18.67 -0.09
C ALA A 88 7.03 -18.17 0.16
N THR A 89 7.23 -16.84 0.18
CA THR A 89 8.53 -16.23 0.51
C THR A 89 8.95 -16.55 1.95
N LYS A 90 8.03 -16.44 2.93
CA LYS A 90 8.29 -16.83 4.33
C LYS A 90 8.64 -18.32 4.47
N MET A 91 7.96 -19.19 3.73
CA MET A 91 8.25 -20.64 3.67
C MET A 91 9.63 -20.92 3.05
N THR A 92 9.97 -20.25 1.96
CA THR A 92 11.27 -20.39 1.28
C THR A 92 12.41 -19.92 2.18
N LEU A 93 12.26 -18.77 2.85
CA LEU A 93 13.24 -18.27 3.82
C LEU A 93 13.42 -19.24 5.00
N ARG A 94 12.32 -19.79 5.53
CA ARG A 94 12.38 -20.85 6.57
C ARG A 94 13.12 -22.10 6.09
N ARG A 95 12.86 -22.58 4.86
CA ARG A 95 13.59 -23.73 4.30
C ARG A 95 15.08 -23.45 4.17
N LYS A 96 15.47 -22.29 3.61
CA LYS A 96 16.88 -21.90 3.50
C LYS A 96 17.56 -21.84 4.87
N PHE A 97 16.90 -21.27 5.86
CA PHE A 97 17.43 -21.22 7.23
C PHE A 97 17.62 -22.61 7.85
N MET A 98 16.69 -23.55 7.64
CA MET A 98 16.83 -24.92 8.10
C MET A 98 17.98 -25.66 7.41
N LEU A 99 18.17 -25.44 6.10
CA LEU A 99 19.27 -26.04 5.34
C LEU A 99 20.64 -25.49 5.72
N MET A 100 20.73 -24.22 6.13
CA MET A 100 21.98 -23.62 6.62
C MET A 100 22.39 -24.08 8.04
N ARG A 101 21.51 -24.79 8.75
CA ARG A 101 21.74 -25.30 10.11
C ARG A 101 22.13 -26.79 10.14
N GLN A 102 22.28 -27.42 8.98
CA GLN A 102 22.82 -28.78 8.82
C GLN A 102 24.29 -28.69 8.42
#